data_AF-A0A659U983-F1
#
_entry.id   AF-A0A659U983-F1
#
_cell.length_a   1.000
_cell.length_b   1.000
_cell.length_c   1.000
_cell.angle_alpha   90.00
_cell.angle_beta   90.00
_cell.angle_gamma   90.00
#
_symmetry.space_group_name_H-M   'P 1'
#
loop_
_entity.id
_entity.type
_entity.pdbx_description
1 polymer ?
#
loop_
_entity_poly.entity_id
_entity_poly.type
_entity_poly.pdbx_seq_one_letter_code
_entity_poly.pdbx_strand_id
1 'polypeptide(L)'
;AILMLHRVTATPEKPDSVNRHLNIAPSFLDAVIADMRADGYAFVSMDEAVERIKAGGKGGRFATITADDAYRDNMTEALPVLEKHGAPLTIYVAPGLIDVTA
;
A
#
# COMPACT_ATOMS: atom_id res chain seq x y z
N ALA A 1 -12.11 3.25 0.91
CA ALA A 1 -11.26 2.39 1.78
C ALA A 1 -9.86 2.97 1.82
N ILE A 2 -9.13 2.77 2.90
CA ILE A 2 -7.70 3.13 3.01
C ILE A 2 -7.00 1.84 3.39
N LEU A 3 -6.13 1.34 2.50
CA LEU A 3 -5.40 0.08 2.69
C LEU A 3 -4.00 0.42 3.17
N MET A 4 -3.63 -0.08 4.35
CA MET A 4 -2.33 0.18 4.96
C MET A 4 -1.43 -1.06 4.78
N LEU A 5 -0.28 -0.86 4.18
CA LEU A 5 0.77 -1.85 4.02
C LEU A 5 1.95 -1.49 4.93
N HIS A 6 2.85 -2.46 5.15
CA HIS A 6 4.19 -2.19 5.66
C HIS A 6 5.18 -2.77 4.68
N ARG A 7 5.23 -4.10 4.59
CA ARG A 7 6.16 -4.81 3.71
C ARG A 7 5.44 -5.63 2.66
N VAL A 8 6.00 -5.66 1.45
CA VAL A 8 5.51 -6.48 0.34
C VAL A 8 6.68 -7.30 -0.17
N THR A 9 6.76 -8.58 0.18
CA THR A 9 7.90 -9.41 -0.20
C THR A 9 7.53 -10.87 -0.46
N ALA A 10 8.11 -11.45 -1.50
CA ALA A 10 8.07 -12.89 -1.78
C ALA A 10 8.99 -13.70 -0.85
N THR A 11 9.85 -13.01 -0.09
CA THR A 11 10.84 -13.61 0.80
C THR A 11 10.67 -13.09 2.23
N PRO A 12 9.58 -13.47 2.92
CA PRO A 12 9.30 -12.96 4.26
C PRO A 12 10.37 -13.41 5.26
N GLU A 13 10.51 -12.63 6.33
CA GLU A 13 11.37 -12.97 7.45
C GLU A 13 11.00 -14.33 8.09
N LYS A 14 11.93 -14.87 8.88
CA LYS A 14 11.77 -16.14 9.59
C LYS A 14 10.48 -16.14 10.43
N PRO A 15 9.80 -17.30 10.57
CA PRO A 15 8.52 -17.43 11.28
C PRO A 15 8.42 -16.68 12.61
N ASP A 16 9.51 -16.69 13.40
CA ASP A 16 9.55 -16.11 14.76
C ASP A 16 10.02 -14.65 14.81
N SER A 17 10.17 -13.97 13.67
CA SER A 17 10.53 -12.55 13.67
C SER A 17 9.37 -11.68 14.14
N VAL A 18 9.67 -10.69 15.00
CA VAL A 18 8.67 -9.84 15.65
C VAL A 18 7.77 -9.14 14.64
N ASN A 19 8.33 -8.72 13.50
CA ASN A 19 7.62 -7.97 12.46
C ASN A 19 7.14 -8.83 11.29
N ARG A 20 7.20 -10.16 11.40
CA ARG A 20 6.79 -11.05 10.29
C ARG A 20 5.34 -10.82 9.86
N HIS A 21 4.45 -10.56 10.81
CA HIS A 21 3.03 -10.34 10.59
C HIS A 21 2.72 -9.10 9.72
N LEU A 22 3.70 -8.21 9.51
CA LEU A 22 3.58 -6.99 8.69
C LEU A 22 3.90 -7.21 7.21
N ASN A 23 4.14 -8.45 6.78
CA ASN A 23 4.48 -8.80 5.41
C ASN A 23 3.29 -9.40 4.65
N ILE A 24 3.09 -8.96 3.41
CA ILE A 24 2.28 -9.67 2.41
C ILE A 24 3.12 -10.05 1.19
N ALA A 25 2.67 -11.04 0.42
CA ALA A 25 3.32 -11.39 -0.84
C ALA A 25 2.91 -10.44 -1.97
N PRO A 26 3.77 -10.18 -2.97
CA PRO A 26 3.41 -9.39 -4.15
C PRO A 26 2.19 -9.96 -4.91
N SER A 27 2.09 -11.30 -4.99
CA SER A 27 0.94 -11.97 -5.61
C SER A 27 -0.36 -11.76 -4.84
N PHE A 28 -0.28 -11.61 -3.51
CA PHE A 28 -1.45 -11.29 -2.70
C PHE A 28 -1.89 -9.84 -2.93
N LEU A 29 -0.94 -8.89 -2.99
CA LEU A 29 -1.25 -7.51 -3.36
C LEU A 29 -1.91 -7.42 -4.75
N ASP A 30 -1.39 -8.16 -5.73
CA ASP A 30 -1.94 -8.24 -7.08
C ASP A 30 -3.40 -8.71 -7.08
N ALA A 31 -3.69 -9.78 -6.33
CA ALA A 31 -5.04 -10.32 -6.19
C ALA A 31 -5.99 -9.33 -5.50
N VAL A 32 -5.57 -8.72 -4.39
CA VAL A 32 -6.39 -7.73 -3.67
C VAL A 32 -6.77 -6.55 -4.55
N ILE A 33 -5.83 -6.00 -5.32
CA ILE A 33 -6.11 -4.87 -6.21
C ILE A 33 -7.04 -5.30 -7.35
N ALA A 34 -6.80 -6.47 -7.94
CA ALA A 34 -7.64 -7.01 -9.02
C ALA A 34 -9.09 -7.23 -8.55
N ASP A 35 -9.28 -7.86 -7.39
CA ASP A 35 -10.60 -8.14 -6.81
C ASP A 35 -11.33 -6.84 -6.47
N MET A 36 -10.66 -5.87 -5.85
CA MET A 36 -11.27 -4.57 -5.55
C MET A 36 -11.65 -3.79 -6.80
N ARG A 37 -10.85 -3.88 -7.88
CA ARG A 37 -11.22 -3.27 -9.17
C ARG A 37 -12.46 -3.94 -9.77
N ALA A 38 -12.55 -5.27 -9.69
CA ALA A 38 -13.74 -6.01 -10.12
C ALA A 38 -15.00 -5.59 -9.32
N ASP A 39 -14.83 -5.27 -8.04
CA ASP A 39 -15.87 -4.73 -7.15
C ASP A 39 -16.17 -3.23 -7.37
N GLY A 40 -15.56 -2.60 -8.39
CA GLY A 40 -15.84 -1.22 -8.80
C GLY A 40 -15.10 -0.15 -8.00
N TYR A 41 -14.01 -0.49 -7.32
CA TYR A 41 -13.16 0.50 -6.66
C TYR A 41 -12.28 1.24 -7.66
N ALA A 42 -12.29 2.57 -7.61
CA ALA A 42 -11.25 3.41 -8.20
C ALA A 42 -10.08 3.54 -7.21
N PHE A 43 -8.86 3.19 -7.63
CA PHE A 43 -7.65 3.47 -6.86
C PHE A 43 -7.19 4.90 -7.10
N VAL A 44 -7.05 5.67 -6.04
CA VAL A 44 -6.77 7.12 -6.07
C VAL A 44 -5.62 7.48 -5.13
N SER A 45 -5.00 8.63 -5.35
CA SER A 45 -4.00 9.17 -4.41
C SER A 45 -4.63 9.54 -3.08
N MET A 46 -3.81 9.70 -2.04
CA MET A 46 -4.30 10.15 -0.74
C MET A 46 -4.90 11.57 -0.81
N ASP A 47 -4.34 12.46 -1.61
CA ASP A 47 -4.88 13.81 -1.83
C ASP A 47 -6.30 13.76 -2.43
N GLU A 48 -6.50 12.93 -3.46
CA GLU A 48 -7.81 12.75 -4.06
C GLU A 48 -8.80 12.07 -3.10
N ALA A 49 -8.32 11.10 -2.30
CA ALA A 49 -9.14 10.47 -1.26
C ALA A 49 -9.68 11.50 -0.27
N VAL A 50 -8.83 12.44 0.19
CA VAL A 50 -9.23 13.54 1.07
C VAL A 50 -10.32 14.41 0.43
N GLU A 51 -10.14 14.80 -0.83
CA GLU A 51 -11.13 15.63 -1.54
C GLU A 51 -12.47 14.90 -1.73
N ARG A 52 -12.44 13.61 -2.09
CA ARG A 52 -13.66 12.78 -2.21
C ARG A 52 -14.38 12.62 -0.87
N ILE A 53 -13.66 12.47 0.24
CA ILE A 53 -14.23 12.42 1.59
C ILE A 53 -14.91 13.75 1.92
N LYS A 54 -14.23 14.89 1.70
CA LYS A 54 -14.80 16.24 1.93
C LYS A 54 -16.05 16.48 1.09
N ALA A 55 -16.08 16.00 -0.14
CA ALA A 55 -17.23 16.09 -1.04
C ALA A 55 -18.42 15.18 -0.64
N GLY A 56 -18.31 14.45 0.48
CA GLY A 56 -19.36 13.56 0.99
C GLY A 56 -19.42 12.21 0.26
N GLY A 57 -18.30 11.73 -0.30
CA GLY A 57 -18.23 10.43 -0.97
C GLY A 57 -18.93 10.38 -2.32
N LYS A 58 -19.22 11.53 -2.93
CA LYS A 58 -19.72 11.61 -4.31
C LYS A 58 -18.62 11.12 -5.26
N GLY A 59 -18.93 10.17 -6.15
CA GLY A 59 -17.96 9.61 -7.11
C GLY A 59 -17.70 8.10 -7.01
N GLY A 60 -18.54 7.36 -6.28
CA GLY A 60 -18.50 5.90 -6.22
C GLY A 60 -17.47 5.35 -5.23
N ARG A 61 -17.26 4.03 -5.26
CA ARG A 61 -16.30 3.35 -4.39
C ARG A 61 -14.88 3.74 -4.79
N PHE A 62 -14.07 4.12 -3.82
CA PHE A 62 -12.65 4.38 -4.03
C PHE A 62 -11.79 3.74 -2.94
N ALA A 63 -10.55 3.46 -3.28
CA ALA A 63 -9.52 3.00 -2.37
C ALA A 63 -8.24 3.81 -2.58
N THR A 64 -7.46 3.95 -1.53
CA THR A 64 -6.08 4.45 -1.61
C THR A 64 -5.18 3.49 -0.85
N ILE A 65 -3.93 3.39 -1.28
CA ILE A 65 -2.93 2.48 -0.69
C ILE A 65 -1.88 3.34 -0.02
N THR A 66 -1.57 3.01 1.22
CA THR A 66 -0.48 3.61 1.99
C THR A 66 0.52 2.53 2.40
N ALA A 67 1.78 2.90 2.59
CA ALA A 67 2.79 2.06 3.21
C ALA A 67 3.55 2.84 4.28
N ASP A 68 3.75 2.21 5.44
CA ASP A 68 4.49 2.81 6.56
C ASP A 68 5.96 2.37 6.53
N ASP A 69 6.81 3.09 7.26
CA ASP A 69 8.23 2.81 7.54
C ASP A 69 9.21 2.95 6.36
N ALA A 70 8.73 3.02 5.11
CA ALA A 70 9.56 3.11 3.90
C ALA A 70 10.52 1.92 3.71
N TYR A 71 10.01 0.70 3.88
CA TYR A 71 10.78 -0.50 3.58
C TYR A 71 11.21 -0.54 2.11
N ARG A 72 12.44 -1.03 1.87
CA ARG A 72 13.00 -1.18 0.51
C ARG A 72 12.09 -1.97 -0.42
N ASP A 73 11.40 -2.98 0.12
CA ASP A 73 10.53 -3.85 -0.64
C ASP A 73 9.24 -3.17 -1.14
N ASN A 74 8.87 -2.00 -0.60
CA ASN A 74 7.85 -1.14 -1.22
C ASN A 74 8.27 -0.68 -2.63
N MET A 75 9.55 -0.37 -2.82
CA MET A 75 10.10 0.03 -4.12
C MET A 75 10.42 -1.17 -5.01
N THR A 76 11.04 -2.22 -4.45
CA THR A 76 11.57 -3.31 -5.29
C THR A 76 10.55 -4.39 -5.63
N GLU A 77 9.50 -4.55 -4.84
CA GLU A 77 8.52 -5.63 -5.01
C GLU A 77 7.07 -5.15 -5.07
N ALA A 78 6.68 -4.10 -4.32
CA ALA A 78 5.32 -3.55 -4.41
C ALA A 78 5.12 -2.69 -5.66
N LEU A 79 6.07 -1.80 -5.98
CA LEU A 79 5.93 -0.83 -7.07
C LEU A 79 5.56 -1.47 -8.43
N PRO A 80 6.20 -2.56 -8.88
CA PRO A 80 5.82 -3.18 -10.16
C PRO A 80 4.37 -3.69 -10.19
N VAL A 81 3.85 -4.17 -9.05
CA VAL A 81 2.45 -4.59 -8.92
C VAL A 81 1.52 -3.37 -8.97
N LEU A 82 1.87 -2.31 -8.25
CA LEU A 82 1.10 -1.07 -8.23
C LEU A 82 1.04 -0.40 -9.62
N GLU A 83 2.15 -0.37 -10.35
CA GLU A 83 2.24 0.15 -11.72
C GLU A 83 1.41 -0.68 -12.70
N LYS A 84 1.46 -2.02 -12.60
CA LYS A 84 0.61 -2.93 -13.42
C LYS A 84 -0.87 -2.56 -13.27
N HIS A 85 -1.30 -2.17 -12.09
CA HIS A 85 -2.69 -1.80 -11.82
C HIS A 85 -2.98 -0.30 -11.97
N GLY A 86 -1.99 0.56 -12.21
CA GLY A 86 -2.17 2.01 -12.14
C GLY A 86 -2.73 2.47 -10.78
N ALA A 87 -2.29 1.85 -9.69
CA ALA A 87 -2.74 2.12 -8.33
C ALA A 87 -1.70 3.01 -7.59
N PRO A 88 -2.04 4.26 -7.23
CA PRO A 88 -1.13 5.13 -6.49
C PRO A 88 -0.82 4.60 -5.09
N LEU A 89 0.41 4.84 -4.62
CA LEU A 89 0.87 4.55 -3.26
C LEU A 89 1.35 5.84 -2.58
N THR A 90 0.96 6.05 -1.33
CA THR A 90 1.56 7.04 -0.43
C THR A 90 2.48 6.34 0.57
N ILE A 91 3.72 6.82 0.73
CA ILE A 91 4.67 6.27 1.71
C ILE A 91 4.82 7.23 2.89
N TYR A 92 4.53 6.77 4.10
CA TYR A 92 4.81 7.47 5.35
C TYR A 92 6.15 7.02 5.90
N VAL A 93 7.18 7.85 5.69
CA VAL A 93 8.57 7.53 6.02
C VAL A 93 8.81 7.65 7.53
N ALA A 94 9.57 6.72 8.10
CA ALA A 94 10.14 6.82 9.45
C ALA A 94 11.58 7.37 9.37
N PRO A 95 11.79 8.69 9.25
CA PRO A 95 13.10 9.27 8.88
C PRO A 95 14.21 8.94 9.88
N GLY A 96 13.90 8.82 11.18
CA GLY A 96 14.90 8.42 12.18
C GLY A 96 15.56 7.07 11.90
N LEU A 97 14.81 6.12 11.35
CA LEU A 97 15.32 4.80 10.97
C LEU A 97 16.05 4.82 9.62
N ILE A 98 15.61 5.67 8.69
CA ILE A 98 16.21 5.79 7.35
C ILE A 98 17.52 6.58 7.39
N ASP A 99 17.51 7.70 8.11
CA ASP A 99 18.66 8.60 8.26
C ASP A 99 19.63 8.13 9.36
N VAL A 100 19.28 7.05 10.09
CA VAL A 100 20.08 6.46 11.18
C VAL A 100 20.35 7.47 12.30
N THR A 101 19.29 8.15 12.74
CA THR A 101 19.33 9.18 13.80
C THR A 101 18.51 8.81 15.05
N ALA A 102 17.85 7.65 15.05
CA ALA A 102 17.05 7.13 16.16
C ALA A 102 17.84 6.23 17.13
#